data_AF-A0A917BBU4-F1
#
_entry.id   AF-A0A917BBU4-F1
#
_cell.length_a   1.000
_cell.length_b   1.000
_cell.length_c   1.000
_cell.angle_alpha   90.00
_cell.angle_beta   90.00
_cell.angle_gamma   90.00
#
_symmetry.space_group_name_H-M   'P 1'
#
loop_
_entity.id
_entity.type
_entity.pdbx_description
1 polymer ?
#
loop_
_entity_poly.entity_id
_entity_poly.type
_entity_poly.pdbx_seq_one_letter_code
_entity_poly.pdbx_strand_id
1 'polypeptide(L)'
;MRAGEDSADIFDTLLARGDIVIHASEVERLAAVAETATAPADAAPLLIADTREQVSLLNAAIRDRRLRDLSAPSNAPASTLTTSTGEQISSGDRIATRRNDRDLGVANRDTWTVTAVHGDGALDVRGRPGERTLPADYTHRHVELAFATTVHGAQGDTVDNAHLLIDETTGAASAYVGMTRGRQTNTAHLVAETVDDARAQWVDIFHRDRADLGPSHAAEAARDAVERLGTQANPLEAKRGARGIHRRSEEHVPSPACRPPRGIGR
;
A
#
# COMPACT_ATOMS: atom_id res chain seq x y z
N MET A 1 -3.08 19.63 -9.86
CA MET A 1 -2.43 18.63 -10.72
C MET A 1 -3.30 18.31 -11.94
N ARG A 2 -3.43 19.26 -12.87
CA ARG A 2 -4.19 19.09 -14.14
C ARG A 2 -3.60 19.95 -15.28
N ALA A 3 -2.30 19.81 -15.56
CA ALA A 3 -1.63 20.15 -16.82
C ALA A 3 -0.12 20.04 -16.56
N GLY A 4 0.65 19.34 -17.39
CA GLY A 4 2.11 19.31 -17.21
C GLY A 4 2.83 20.55 -17.74
N GLU A 5 2.14 21.66 -18.00
CA GLU A 5 2.77 22.99 -18.01
C GLU A 5 3.06 23.47 -16.57
N ASP A 6 2.29 22.99 -15.57
CA ASP A 6 2.52 23.28 -14.16
C ASP A 6 3.55 22.34 -13.50
N SER A 7 4.01 21.25 -14.14
CA SER A 7 4.86 20.25 -13.45
C SER A 7 6.18 20.83 -12.97
N ALA A 8 6.72 21.76 -13.75
CA ALA A 8 7.95 22.48 -13.49
C ALA A 8 7.75 23.51 -12.36
N ASP A 9 6.66 24.29 -12.41
CA ASP A 9 6.30 25.23 -11.34
C ASP A 9 5.93 24.52 -10.02
N ILE A 10 5.33 23.34 -10.11
CA ILE A 10 5.05 22.44 -8.98
C ILE A 10 6.37 21.96 -8.37
N PHE A 11 7.34 21.54 -9.19
CA PHE A 11 8.66 21.18 -8.70
C PHE A 11 9.29 22.34 -7.93
N ASP A 12 9.30 23.54 -8.52
CA ASP A 12 9.89 24.73 -7.89
C ASP A 12 9.17 25.07 -6.57
N THR A 13 7.83 24.93 -6.53
CA THR A 13 7.02 25.13 -5.31
C THR A 13 7.34 24.09 -4.23
N LEU A 14 7.45 22.81 -4.59
CA LEU A 14 7.74 21.73 -3.65
C LEU A 14 9.18 21.83 -3.12
N LEU A 15 10.12 22.20 -3.98
CA LEU A 15 11.51 22.46 -3.59
C LEU A 15 11.59 23.63 -2.60
N ALA A 16 10.90 24.74 -2.87
CA ALA A 16 10.86 25.90 -1.97
C ALA A 16 10.24 25.58 -0.59
N ARG A 17 9.34 24.60 -0.53
CA ARG A 17 8.73 24.12 0.72
C ARG A 17 9.59 23.11 1.48
N GLY A 18 10.63 22.56 0.86
CA GLY A 18 11.43 21.45 1.41
C GLY A 18 10.79 20.07 1.24
N ASP A 19 9.75 19.96 0.41
CA ASP A 19 9.08 18.70 0.08
C ASP A 19 9.84 17.92 -1.03
N ILE A 20 10.89 18.50 -1.61
CA ILE A 20 11.84 17.83 -2.50
C ILE A 20 13.25 17.94 -1.92
N VAL A 21 13.93 16.80 -1.84
CA VAL A 21 15.33 16.71 -1.43
C VAL A 21 16.13 16.05 -2.55
N ILE A 22 17.19 16.71 -2.97
CA ILE A 22 18.10 16.25 -4.03
C ILE A 22 19.37 15.72 -3.37
N HIS A 23 19.79 14.54 -3.77
CA HIS A 23 20.99 13.86 -3.27
C HIS A 23 22.01 13.72 -4.38
N ALA A 24 23.30 13.77 -4.04
CA ALA A 24 24.37 13.65 -5.03
C ALA A 24 24.56 12.20 -5.52
N SER A 25 24.11 11.22 -4.74
CA SER A 25 24.20 9.80 -5.11
C SER A 25 23.09 8.96 -4.48
N GLU A 26 22.91 7.74 -5.01
CA GLU A 26 21.99 6.76 -4.44
C GLU A 26 22.36 6.35 -3.01
N VAL A 27 23.66 6.28 -2.73
CA VAL A 27 24.17 5.93 -1.39
C VAL A 27 23.78 7.01 -0.38
N GLU A 28 23.95 8.29 -0.74
CA GLU A 28 23.54 9.41 0.11
C GLU A 28 22.02 9.46 0.30
N ARG A 29 21.26 9.22 -0.78
CA ARG A 29 19.79 9.13 -0.71
C ARG A 29 19.35 8.06 0.26
N LEU A 30 19.84 6.83 0.10
CA LEU A 30 19.48 5.70 0.96
C LEU A 30 19.86 5.96 2.42
N ALA A 31 21.05 6.52 2.67
CA ALA A 31 21.47 6.88 4.01
C ALA A 31 20.55 7.93 4.65
N ALA A 32 20.29 9.03 3.94
CA ALA A 32 19.43 10.11 4.44
C ALA A 32 18.00 9.64 4.71
N VAL A 33 17.42 8.84 3.81
CA VAL A 33 16.07 8.28 4.02
C VAL A 33 16.08 7.26 5.16
N ALA A 34 17.12 6.44 5.28
CA ALA A 34 17.24 5.49 6.38
C ALA A 34 17.28 6.19 7.75
N GLU A 35 17.95 7.34 7.88
CA GLU A 35 17.92 8.16 9.10
C GLU A 35 16.49 8.53 9.51
N THR A 36 15.62 8.88 8.56
CA THR A 36 14.23 9.28 8.85
C THR A 36 13.38 8.13 9.42
N ALA A 37 13.75 6.87 9.15
CA ALA A 37 13.05 5.68 9.63
C ALA A 37 13.60 5.09 10.94
N THR A 38 14.54 5.77 11.58
CA THR A 38 15.02 5.41 12.93
C THR A 38 14.02 5.74 14.03
N ALA A 39 13.00 6.53 13.73
CA ALA A 39 11.89 6.79 14.65
C ALA A 39 11.21 5.46 15.09
N PRO A 40 10.62 5.43 16.30
CA PRO A 40 9.80 4.32 16.77
C PRO A 40 8.75 3.88 15.73
N ALA A 41 8.42 2.58 15.69
CA ALA A 41 7.62 1.99 14.60
C ALA A 41 6.21 2.61 14.42
N ASP A 42 5.68 3.23 15.47
CA ASP A 42 4.40 3.96 15.52
C ASP A 42 4.49 5.40 14.97
N ALA A 43 5.67 6.01 15.02
CA ALA A 43 5.97 7.34 14.47
C ALA A 43 6.77 7.29 13.16
N ALA A 44 7.18 6.09 12.73
CA ALA A 44 7.99 5.90 11.53
C ALA A 44 7.23 6.36 10.27
N PRO A 45 7.89 7.10 9.36
CA PRO A 45 7.27 7.50 8.11
C PRO A 45 6.99 6.29 7.22
N LEU A 46 6.03 6.46 6.30
CA LEU A 46 5.85 5.51 5.20
C LEU A 46 6.91 5.78 4.14
N LEU A 47 7.77 4.80 3.89
CA LEU A 47 8.77 4.88 2.84
C LEU A 47 8.29 4.14 1.60
N ILE A 48 8.32 4.82 0.46
CA ILE A 48 7.79 4.33 -0.81
C ILE A 48 8.88 4.36 -1.86
N ALA A 49 9.01 3.25 -2.60
CA ALA A 49 9.79 3.18 -3.82
C ALA A 49 8.97 2.51 -4.92
N ASP A 50 9.40 2.62 -6.17
CA ASP A 50 8.64 2.06 -7.29
C ASP A 50 8.94 0.56 -7.47
N THR A 51 10.22 0.19 -7.38
CA THR A 51 10.69 -1.19 -7.62
C THR A 51 10.86 -1.98 -6.32
N ARG A 52 10.79 -3.32 -6.43
CA ARG A 52 11.01 -4.20 -5.27
C ARG A 52 12.48 -4.18 -4.83
N GLU A 53 13.38 -4.05 -5.79
CA GLU A 53 14.82 -3.96 -5.59
C GLU A 53 15.16 -2.75 -4.72
N GLN A 54 14.58 -1.58 -5.02
CA GLN A 54 14.73 -0.39 -4.18
C GLN A 54 14.15 -0.57 -2.79
N VAL A 55 12.97 -1.20 -2.67
CA VAL A 55 12.38 -1.51 -1.36
C VAL A 55 13.32 -2.40 -0.53
N SER A 56 13.89 -3.44 -1.14
CA SER A 56 14.85 -4.32 -0.48
C SER A 56 16.12 -3.59 -0.05
N LEU A 57 16.70 -2.75 -0.93
CA LEU A 57 17.88 -1.93 -0.59
C LEU A 57 17.59 -0.95 0.55
N LEU A 58 16.42 -0.31 0.52
CA LEU A 58 16.01 0.65 1.53
C LEU A 58 15.74 -0.03 2.89
N ASN A 59 15.06 -1.18 2.89
CA ASN A 59 14.86 -1.99 4.10
C ASN A 59 16.20 -2.40 4.73
N ALA A 60 17.17 -2.85 3.92
CA ALA A 60 18.50 -3.19 4.38
C ALA A 60 19.24 -1.97 4.97
N ALA A 61 19.20 -0.81 4.29
CA ALA A 61 19.84 0.42 4.76
C ALA A 61 19.27 0.89 6.11
N ILE A 62 17.95 0.83 6.29
CA ILE A 62 17.27 1.17 7.55
C ILE A 62 17.69 0.23 8.66
N ARG A 63 17.75 -1.07 8.36
CA ARG A 63 18.15 -2.09 9.33
C ARG A 63 19.59 -1.89 9.78
N ASP A 64 20.51 -1.71 8.84
CA ASP A 64 21.91 -1.42 9.13
C ASP A 64 22.07 -0.16 9.98
N ARG A 65 21.26 0.88 9.70
CA ARG A 65 21.26 2.10 10.50
C ARG A 65 20.79 1.84 11.93
N ARG A 66 19.66 1.15 12.11
CA ARG A 66 19.13 0.81 13.43
C ARG A 66 20.11 -0.04 14.25
N LEU A 67 20.82 -0.99 13.62
CA LEU A 67 21.85 -1.78 14.28
C LEU A 67 23.04 -0.92 14.77
N ARG A 68 23.43 0.12 14.02
CA ARG A 68 24.45 1.08 14.46
C ARG A 68 24.00 1.89 15.68
N ASP A 69 22.74 2.34 15.70
CA ASP A 69 22.18 3.10 16.84
C ASP A 69 22.09 2.23 18.12
N LEU A 70 21.81 0.94 17.97
CA LEU A 70 21.77 -0.04 19.07
C LEU A 70 23.16 -0.48 19.57
N SER A 71 24.22 -0.26 18.79
CA SER A 71 25.60 -0.62 19.17
C SER A 71 26.24 0.35 20.16
N ALA A 72 25.53 1.40 20.59
CA ALA A 72 25.89 2.22 21.74
C ALA A 72 25.89 1.36 23.02
N PRO A 73 26.75 1.64 24.03
CA PRO A 73 27.03 0.72 25.13
C PRO A 73 25.86 0.63 26.12
N SER A 74 24.78 -0.08 25.74
CA SER A 74 23.72 -0.50 26.64
C SER A 74 23.10 -1.81 26.15
N ASN A 75 23.49 -2.87 26.86
CA ASN A 75 22.74 -4.09 27.17
C ASN A 75 22.34 -5.06 26.04
N ALA A 76 23.00 -6.23 26.10
CA ALA A 76 22.66 -7.54 25.54
C ALA A 76 22.59 -7.63 23.99
N PRO A 77 23.07 -8.74 23.39
CA PRO A 77 22.83 -8.97 21.98
C PRO A 77 21.32 -9.04 21.75
N ALA A 78 20.76 -8.10 21.00
CA ALA A 78 19.38 -8.18 20.58
C ALA A 78 19.17 -9.50 19.82
N SER A 79 18.31 -10.38 20.34
CA SER A 79 17.95 -11.62 19.66
C SER A 79 17.51 -11.28 18.24
N THR A 80 18.14 -11.94 17.27
CA THR A 80 17.96 -11.67 15.85
C THR A 80 17.61 -12.98 15.15
N LEU A 81 16.54 -12.93 14.35
CA LEU A 81 16.16 -13.99 13.43
C LEU A 81 16.75 -13.66 12.05
N THR A 82 17.32 -14.66 11.37
CA THR A 82 17.67 -14.56 9.96
C THR A 82 16.64 -15.31 9.11
N THR A 83 16.03 -14.63 8.13
CA THR A 83 15.08 -15.26 7.20
C THR A 83 15.83 -16.07 6.13
N SER A 84 15.10 -16.85 5.33
CA SER A 84 15.65 -17.60 4.19
C SER A 84 16.24 -16.73 3.09
N THR A 85 15.85 -15.45 3.06
CA THR A 85 16.39 -14.42 2.16
C THR A 85 17.62 -13.71 2.73
N GLY A 86 18.02 -14.03 3.96
CA GLY A 86 19.17 -13.44 4.64
C GLY A 86 18.87 -12.14 5.40
N GLU A 87 17.60 -11.73 5.47
CA GLU A 87 17.20 -10.54 6.24
C GLU A 87 17.28 -10.82 7.74
N GLN A 88 17.81 -9.85 8.49
CA GLN A 88 17.95 -9.94 9.94
C GLN A 88 16.85 -9.14 10.62
N ILE A 89 16.04 -9.79 11.45
CA ILE A 89 14.87 -9.22 12.14
C ILE A 89 15.10 -9.25 13.66
N SER A 90 14.89 -8.13 14.34
CA SER A 90 14.89 -8.00 15.80
C SER A 90 13.57 -7.43 16.34
N SER A 91 13.42 -7.45 17.67
CA SER A 91 12.36 -6.70 18.35
C SER A 91 12.41 -5.21 17.96
N GLY A 92 11.24 -4.61 17.74
CA GLY A 92 11.07 -3.24 17.27
C GLY A 92 11.05 -3.10 15.74
N ASP A 93 11.40 -4.15 14.98
CA ASP A 93 11.34 -4.10 13.52
C ASP A 93 9.91 -4.25 13.00
N ARG A 94 9.68 -3.67 11.81
CA ARG A 94 8.42 -3.78 11.09
C ARG A 94 8.57 -4.84 10.00
N ILE A 95 7.62 -5.76 9.95
CA ILE A 95 7.66 -6.90 9.03
C ILE A 95 6.33 -7.06 8.30
N ALA A 96 6.38 -7.72 7.14
CA ALA A 96 5.19 -8.15 6.41
C ALA A 96 5.18 -9.67 6.27
N THR A 97 3.99 -10.26 6.43
CA THR A 97 3.79 -11.69 6.14
C THR A 97 3.57 -11.91 4.65
N ARG A 98 4.06 -13.01 4.10
CA ARG A 98 4.05 -13.30 2.66
C ARG A 98 3.20 -14.51 2.26
N ARG A 99 2.54 -15.13 3.23
CA ARG A 99 1.68 -16.28 3.04
C ARG A 99 0.41 -16.11 3.85
N ASN A 100 -0.71 -16.60 3.34
CA ASN A 100 -1.91 -16.72 4.15
C ASN A 100 -1.78 -17.97 5.02
N ASP A 101 -2.08 -17.86 6.30
CA ASP A 101 -2.24 -19.01 7.19
C ASP A 101 -3.44 -18.77 8.10
N ARG A 102 -4.46 -19.61 7.94
CA ARG A 102 -5.74 -19.46 8.65
C ARG A 102 -5.62 -19.86 10.11
N ASP A 103 -4.75 -20.81 10.42
CA ASP A 103 -4.58 -21.34 11.77
C ASP A 103 -3.80 -20.32 12.62
N LEU A 104 -2.84 -19.62 11.99
CA LEU A 104 -2.16 -18.47 12.60
C LEU A 104 -2.99 -17.18 12.56
N GLY A 105 -4.07 -17.14 11.78
CA GLY A 105 -4.91 -15.96 11.59
C GLY A 105 -4.12 -14.78 11.01
N VAL A 106 -3.27 -15.06 10.01
CA VAL A 106 -2.45 -14.08 9.28
C VAL A 106 -2.77 -14.10 7.79
N ALA A 107 -2.83 -12.92 7.18
CA ALA A 107 -3.01 -12.75 5.74
C ALA A 107 -1.74 -12.21 5.10
N ASN A 108 -1.49 -12.60 3.86
CA ASN A 108 -0.42 -12.07 3.03
C ASN A 108 -0.53 -10.53 2.96
N ARG A 109 0.60 -9.87 3.20
CA ARG A 109 0.80 -8.43 3.33
C ARG A 109 0.28 -7.81 4.63
N ASP A 110 -0.20 -8.61 5.60
CA ASP A 110 -0.39 -8.09 6.94
C ASP A 110 0.95 -7.59 7.47
N THR A 111 0.93 -6.37 7.99
CA THR A 111 2.09 -5.68 8.52
C THR A 111 2.06 -5.70 10.04
N TRP A 112 3.21 -5.99 10.63
CA TRP A 112 3.36 -6.21 12.06
C TRP A 112 4.59 -5.51 12.60
N THR A 113 4.57 -5.16 13.88
CA THR A 113 5.73 -4.78 14.66
C THR A 113 6.15 -5.97 15.51
N VAL A 114 7.42 -6.38 15.41
CA VAL A 114 7.99 -7.45 16.22
C VAL A 114 8.13 -6.97 17.66
N THR A 115 7.51 -7.68 18.61
CA THR A 115 7.61 -7.37 20.04
C THR A 115 8.66 -8.23 20.73
N ALA A 116 8.85 -9.48 20.29
CA ALA A 116 9.89 -10.36 20.80
C ALA A 116 10.41 -11.32 19.73
N VAL A 117 11.69 -11.69 19.85
CA VAL A 117 12.34 -12.73 19.06
C VAL A 117 12.74 -13.86 19.99
N HIS A 118 12.21 -15.05 19.75
CA HIS A 118 12.49 -16.25 20.54
C HIS A 118 13.78 -16.94 20.05
N GLY A 119 14.42 -17.69 20.93
CA GLY A 119 15.69 -18.37 20.62
C GLY A 119 15.59 -19.48 19.57
N ASP A 120 14.38 -19.98 19.30
CA ASP A 120 14.07 -20.96 18.26
C ASP A 120 13.74 -20.30 16.90
N GLY A 121 13.63 -18.97 16.85
CA GLY A 121 13.27 -18.21 15.67
C GLY A 121 11.78 -17.85 15.55
N ALA A 122 10.94 -18.23 16.52
CA ALA A 122 9.56 -17.73 16.59
C ALA A 122 9.54 -16.22 16.88
N LEU A 123 8.49 -15.54 16.43
CA LEU A 123 8.31 -14.09 16.63
C LEU A 123 6.98 -13.81 17.32
N ASP A 124 6.99 -13.00 18.38
CA ASP A 124 5.78 -12.33 18.84
C ASP A 124 5.64 -11.01 18.11
N VAL A 125 4.46 -10.76 17.57
CA VAL A 125 4.20 -9.64 16.68
C VAL A 125 2.87 -8.97 17.01
N ARG A 126 2.80 -7.65 16.82
CA ARG A 126 1.60 -6.85 17.03
C ARG A 126 1.26 -6.07 15.77
N GLY A 127 0.02 -6.14 15.31
CA GLY A 127 -0.47 -5.40 14.14
C GLY A 127 -1.94 -5.00 14.31
N ARG A 128 -2.54 -4.44 13.26
CA ARG A 128 -4.00 -4.15 13.24
C ARG A 128 -4.87 -5.40 13.52
N PRO A 129 -4.53 -6.61 13.04
CA PRO A 129 -5.28 -7.82 13.37
C PRO A 129 -5.12 -8.31 14.83
N GLY A 130 -4.32 -7.62 15.64
CA GLY A 130 -4.02 -7.94 17.03
C GLY A 130 -2.60 -8.47 17.23
N GLU A 131 -2.40 -9.22 18.32
CA GLU A 131 -1.13 -9.88 18.63
C GLU A 131 -1.13 -11.32 18.11
N ARG A 132 0.02 -11.79 17.62
CA ARG A 132 0.23 -13.16 17.12
C ARG A 132 1.62 -13.66 17.52
N THR A 133 1.74 -14.96 17.67
CA THR A 133 3.03 -15.66 17.72
C THR A 133 3.21 -16.44 16.43
N LEU A 134 4.22 -16.08 15.66
CA LEU A 134 4.57 -16.72 14.39
C LEU A 134 5.61 -17.82 14.65
N PRO A 135 5.35 -19.08 14.28
CA PRO A 135 6.31 -20.17 14.47
C PRO A 135 7.58 -20.00 13.63
N ALA A 136 8.69 -20.58 14.09
CA ALA A 136 10.00 -20.47 13.45
C ALA A 136 10.03 -20.85 11.95
N ASP A 137 9.35 -21.93 11.54
CA ASP A 137 9.33 -22.32 10.11
C ASP A 137 8.59 -21.27 9.26
N TYR A 138 7.56 -20.65 9.82
CA TYR A 138 6.82 -19.58 9.15
C TYR A 138 7.65 -18.30 9.07
N THR A 139 8.26 -17.87 10.16
CA THR A 139 9.07 -16.63 10.22
C THR A 139 10.30 -16.73 9.33
N HIS A 140 10.94 -17.90 9.28
CA HIS A 140 12.09 -18.13 8.42
C HIS A 140 11.75 -18.02 6.92
N ARG A 141 10.54 -18.41 6.48
CA ARG A 141 10.20 -18.52 5.04
C ARG A 141 9.25 -17.46 4.51
N HIS A 142 8.42 -16.91 5.38
CA HIS A 142 7.20 -16.19 4.98
C HIS A 142 7.08 -14.82 5.64
N VAL A 143 8.21 -14.28 6.10
CA VAL A 143 8.33 -12.94 6.66
C VAL A 143 9.49 -12.22 5.98
N GLU A 144 9.31 -10.91 5.78
CA GLU A 144 10.33 -9.99 5.28
C GLU A 144 10.23 -8.67 6.06
N LEU A 145 11.27 -7.83 5.96
CA LEU A 145 11.22 -6.47 6.48
C LEU A 145 10.22 -5.62 5.69
N ALA A 146 9.53 -4.71 6.38
CA ALA A 146 8.48 -3.86 5.82
C ALA A 146 8.59 -2.42 6.33
N PHE A 147 9.82 -1.87 6.37
CA PHE A 147 10.03 -0.45 6.64
C PHE A 147 9.66 0.41 5.42
N ALA A 148 9.97 -0.09 4.24
CA ALA A 148 9.58 0.46 2.96
C ALA A 148 8.62 -0.48 2.23
N THR A 149 7.86 0.08 1.30
CA THR A 149 6.91 -0.66 0.47
C THR A 149 6.85 -0.07 -0.93
N THR A 150 6.27 -0.81 -1.87
CA THR A 150 5.96 -0.24 -3.18
C THR A 150 4.69 0.59 -3.13
N VAL A 151 4.46 1.46 -4.11
CA VAL A 151 3.21 2.22 -4.25
C VAL A 151 1.96 1.33 -4.14
N HIS A 152 2.01 0.14 -4.76
CA HIS A 152 0.94 -0.86 -4.71
C HIS A 152 0.78 -1.48 -3.33
N GLY A 153 1.86 -1.62 -2.57
CA GLY A 153 1.86 -2.12 -1.20
C GLY A 153 1.39 -1.09 -0.17
N ALA A 154 1.49 0.20 -0.46
CA ALA A 154 1.01 1.31 0.36
C ALA A 154 -0.52 1.58 0.24
N GLN A 155 -1.27 0.77 -0.50
CA GLN A 155 -2.68 1.02 -0.77
C GLN A 155 -3.54 0.86 0.50
N GLY A 156 -4.07 1.97 1.02
CA GLY A 156 -4.98 1.98 2.17
C GLY A 156 -4.32 2.36 3.50
N ASP A 157 -3.01 2.66 3.50
CA ASP A 157 -2.31 3.20 4.65
C ASP A 157 -2.23 4.73 4.57
N THR A 158 -2.76 5.40 5.59
CA THR A 158 -2.51 6.82 5.84
C THR A 158 -1.58 6.94 7.03
N VAL A 159 -0.45 7.58 6.82
CA VAL A 159 0.54 7.91 7.87
C VAL A 159 0.63 9.43 8.00
N ASP A 160 1.29 9.91 9.05
CA ASP A 160 1.50 11.35 9.20
C ASP A 160 2.52 11.89 8.18
N ASN A 161 3.61 11.14 7.96
CA ASN A 161 4.72 11.53 7.08
C ASN A 161 5.03 10.43 6.08
N ALA A 162 5.16 10.78 4.81
CA ALA A 162 5.55 9.85 3.75
C ALA A 162 6.78 10.35 3.00
N HIS A 163 7.68 9.43 2.63
CA HIS A 163 8.84 9.71 1.80
C HIS A 163 8.82 8.82 0.57
N LEU A 164 9.04 9.41 -0.59
CA LEU A 164 9.05 8.74 -1.88
C LEU A 164 10.45 8.82 -2.50
N LEU A 165 11.02 7.69 -2.89
CA LEU A 165 12.19 7.65 -3.76
C LEU A 165 11.71 7.82 -5.21
N ILE A 166 12.19 8.86 -5.86
CA ILE A 166 11.91 9.14 -7.28
C ILE A 166 13.15 8.85 -8.11
N ASP A 167 12.94 8.14 -9.21
CA ASP A 167 13.94 7.91 -10.25
C ASP A 167 13.29 7.93 -11.63
N GLU A 168 14.07 7.62 -12.67
CA GLU A 168 13.58 7.54 -14.04
C GLU A 168 12.60 6.38 -14.30
N THR A 169 12.52 5.39 -13.41
CA THR A 169 11.55 4.28 -13.53
C THR A 169 10.19 4.63 -12.94
N THR A 170 10.15 5.67 -12.12
CA THR A 170 8.94 6.13 -11.42
C THR A 170 7.94 6.73 -12.41
N GLY A 171 6.74 6.14 -12.50
CA GLY A 171 5.63 6.69 -13.29
C GLY A 171 4.89 7.84 -12.58
N ALA A 172 4.13 8.64 -13.34
CA ALA A 172 3.39 9.78 -12.78
C ALA A 172 2.31 9.33 -11.77
N ALA A 173 1.65 8.20 -12.02
CA ALA A 173 0.72 7.60 -11.06
C ALA A 173 1.40 7.23 -9.74
N SER A 174 2.59 6.62 -9.80
CA SER A 174 3.40 6.28 -8.62
C SER A 174 3.82 7.52 -7.84
N ALA A 175 4.29 8.54 -8.54
CA ALA A 175 4.67 9.82 -7.95
C ALA A 175 3.47 10.52 -7.29
N TYR A 176 2.32 10.56 -7.96
CA TYR A 176 1.08 11.14 -7.40
C TYR A 176 0.66 10.44 -6.11
N VAL A 177 0.64 9.11 -6.11
CA VAL A 177 0.25 8.32 -4.95
C VAL A 177 1.23 8.54 -3.81
N GLY A 178 2.54 8.44 -4.06
CA GLY A 178 3.55 8.64 -3.02
C GLY A 178 3.49 10.04 -2.39
N MET A 179 3.27 11.07 -3.21
CA MET A 179 3.18 12.47 -2.77
C MET A 179 1.84 12.83 -2.10
N THR A 180 0.96 11.86 -1.86
CA THR A 180 -0.34 12.07 -1.20
C THR A 180 -0.63 11.09 -0.05
N ARG A 181 0.33 10.23 0.34
CA ARG A 181 0.12 9.24 1.43
C ARG A 181 0.26 9.83 2.83
N GLY A 182 1.11 10.83 3.02
CA GLY A 182 1.29 11.54 4.27
C GLY A 182 0.18 12.56 4.51
N ARG A 183 -0.40 12.56 5.70
CA ARG A 183 -1.41 13.55 6.12
C ARG A 183 -0.81 14.93 6.37
N GLN A 184 0.43 14.98 6.84
CA GLN A 184 1.11 16.21 7.24
C GLN A 184 2.19 16.58 6.22
N THR A 185 3.09 15.64 5.91
CA THR A 185 4.23 15.89 5.01
C THR A 185 4.41 14.77 4.00
N ASN A 186 4.85 15.14 2.79
CA ASN A 186 5.20 14.21 1.74
C ASN A 186 6.50 14.70 1.10
N THR A 187 7.57 13.92 1.21
CA THR A 187 8.90 14.32 0.72
C THR A 187 9.35 13.41 -0.42
N ALA A 188 9.70 13.99 -1.56
CA ALA A 188 10.32 13.27 -2.67
C ALA A 188 11.84 13.37 -2.60
N HIS A 189 12.51 12.24 -2.81
CA HIS A 189 13.97 12.13 -2.82
C HIS A 189 14.46 11.76 -4.22
N LEU A 190 15.17 12.70 -4.85
CA LEU A 190 15.75 12.55 -6.19
C LEU A 190 17.27 12.44 -6.08
N VAL A 191 17.89 11.72 -7.04
CA VAL A 191 19.34 11.73 -7.22
C VAL A 191 19.64 12.52 -8.48
N ALA A 192 20.39 13.61 -8.35
CA ALA A 192 20.76 14.46 -9.48
C ALA A 192 22.00 15.29 -9.14
N GLU A 193 22.80 15.63 -10.17
CA GLU A 193 23.98 16.49 -9.99
C GLU A 193 23.60 17.95 -9.72
N THR A 194 22.52 18.42 -10.35
CA THR A 194 22.03 19.79 -10.21
C THR A 194 20.52 19.85 -9.97
N VAL A 195 20.05 21.02 -9.51
CA VAL A 195 18.61 21.30 -9.37
C VAL A 195 17.91 21.25 -10.73
N ASP A 196 18.56 21.74 -11.79
CA ASP A 196 17.99 21.72 -13.13
C ASP A 196 17.86 20.28 -13.67
N ASP A 197 18.80 19.39 -13.35
CA ASP A 197 18.70 17.96 -13.71
C ASP A 197 17.56 17.28 -12.96
N ALA A 198 17.42 17.53 -11.65
CA ALA A 198 16.31 17.02 -10.84
C ALA A 198 14.96 17.52 -11.36
N ARG A 199 14.91 18.80 -11.77
CA ARG A 199 13.72 19.43 -12.36
C ARG A 199 13.37 18.78 -13.70
N ALA A 200 14.36 18.54 -14.56
CA ALA A 200 14.16 17.86 -15.84
C ALA A 200 13.65 16.43 -15.65
N GLN A 201 14.24 15.67 -14.71
CA GLN A 201 13.78 14.32 -14.36
C GLN A 201 12.32 14.33 -13.88
N TRP A 202 11.98 15.24 -12.96
CA TRP A 202 10.61 15.40 -12.47
C TRP A 202 9.62 15.68 -13.61
N VAL A 203 9.93 16.67 -14.45
CA VAL A 203 9.09 17.01 -15.60
C VAL A 203 8.91 15.80 -16.52
N ASP A 204 9.99 15.08 -16.83
CA ASP A 204 9.95 13.90 -17.68
C ASP A 204 9.04 12.80 -17.12
N ILE A 205 9.10 12.50 -15.82
CA ILE A 205 8.20 11.55 -15.15
C ILE A 205 6.72 11.90 -15.39
N PHE A 206 6.35 13.17 -15.23
CA PHE A 206 4.98 13.64 -15.45
C PHE A 206 4.61 13.87 -16.93
N HIS A 207 5.59 13.79 -17.84
CA HIS A 207 5.39 13.85 -19.28
C HIS A 207 5.29 12.47 -19.94
N ARG A 208 6.07 11.47 -19.50
CA ARG A 208 6.06 10.10 -20.02
C ARG A 208 4.66 9.47 -19.96
N ASP A 209 3.95 9.67 -18.86
CA ASP A 209 2.59 9.13 -18.67
C ASP A 209 1.54 9.79 -19.60
N ARG A 210 1.83 10.92 -20.26
CA ARG A 210 0.96 11.50 -21.31
C ARG A 210 1.06 10.75 -22.64
N ALA A 211 2.19 10.09 -22.91
CA ALA A 211 2.36 9.30 -24.14
C ALA A 211 1.68 7.93 -24.03
N ASP A 212 1.62 7.36 -22.81
CA ASP A 212 1.03 6.05 -22.55
C ASP A 212 -0.44 6.10 -22.08
N LEU A 213 -0.90 7.24 -21.53
CA LEU A 213 -2.31 7.45 -21.19
C LEU A 213 -3.01 8.27 -22.29
N GLY A 214 -3.30 7.61 -23.41
CA GLY A 214 -4.44 8.03 -24.22
C GLY A 214 -5.70 8.11 -23.33
N PRO A 215 -6.56 9.15 -23.45
CA PRO A 215 -7.65 9.47 -22.51
C PRO A 215 -8.72 8.37 -22.30
N SER A 216 -8.63 7.25 -23.00
CA SER A 216 -9.56 6.14 -22.96
C SER A 216 -9.29 5.14 -21.81
N HIS A 217 -8.02 4.87 -21.45
CA HIS A 217 -7.70 3.74 -20.54
C HIS A 217 -7.84 4.06 -19.04
N ALA A 218 -7.59 5.31 -18.62
CA ALA A 218 -7.76 5.71 -17.21
C ALA A 218 -9.25 5.81 -16.81
N ALA A 219 -10.12 6.21 -17.75
CA ALA A 219 -11.56 6.25 -17.53
C ALA A 219 -12.18 4.85 -17.51
N GLU A 220 -11.65 3.92 -18.31
CA GLU A 220 -12.10 2.52 -18.36
C GLU A 220 -11.67 1.75 -17.10
N ALA A 221 -10.43 1.90 -16.63
CA ALA A 221 -9.96 1.32 -15.38
C ALA A 221 -10.69 1.85 -14.13
N ALA A 222 -11.07 3.14 -14.13
CA ALA A 222 -11.87 3.73 -13.06
C ALA A 222 -13.34 3.27 -13.09
N ARG A 223 -13.92 3.06 -14.28
CA ARG A 223 -15.29 2.52 -14.42
C ARG A 223 -15.36 1.04 -14.00
N ASP A 224 -14.38 0.24 -14.40
CA ASP A 224 -14.26 -1.16 -14.02
C ASP A 224 -14.06 -1.34 -12.50
N ALA A 225 -13.35 -0.41 -11.85
CA ALA A 225 -13.18 -0.41 -10.40
C ALA A 225 -14.49 -0.06 -9.67
N VAL A 226 -15.29 0.86 -10.22
CA VAL A 226 -16.61 1.24 -9.66
C VAL A 226 -17.65 0.13 -9.85
N GLU A 227 -17.64 -0.58 -10.98
CA GLU A 227 -18.58 -1.68 -11.24
C GLU A 227 -18.27 -2.91 -10.36
N ARG A 228 -16.99 -3.19 -10.08
CA ARG A 228 -16.58 -4.24 -9.11
C ARG A 228 -16.93 -3.88 -7.67
N LEU A 229 -16.84 -2.60 -7.28
CA LEU A 229 -17.15 -2.14 -5.92
C LEU A 229 -18.66 -1.90 -5.68
N GLY A 230 -19.45 -1.70 -6.74
CA GLY A 230 -20.90 -1.52 -6.64
C GLY A 230 -21.70 -2.79 -6.33
N THR A 231 -21.08 -3.99 -6.43
CA THR A 231 -21.82 -5.27 -6.31
C THR A 231 -21.76 -5.89 -4.91
N GLN A 232 -20.97 -5.36 -3.96
CA GLN A 232 -20.92 -5.91 -2.59
C GLN A 232 -20.91 -4.84 -1.48
N ALA A 233 -22.07 -4.21 -1.26
CA ALA A 233 -22.40 -3.58 0.03
C ALA A 233 -23.92 -3.70 0.34
N ASN A 234 -24.26 -4.89 0.87
CA ASN A 234 -25.13 -5.18 2.03
C ASN A 234 -26.64 -4.77 2.05
N PRO A 235 -27.60 -5.74 2.00
CA PRO A 235 -28.99 -5.50 2.35
C PRO A 235 -29.32 -6.05 3.75
N LEU A 236 -28.91 -5.33 4.79
CA LEU A 236 -29.46 -5.46 6.14
C LEU A 236 -29.70 -4.07 6.72
N GLU A 237 -30.69 -3.35 6.19
CA GLU A 237 -31.51 -2.34 6.90
C GLU A 237 -32.44 -1.59 5.93
N ALA A 238 -33.58 -2.19 5.58
CA ALA A 238 -34.75 -1.45 5.08
C ALA A 238 -36.04 -2.26 5.28
N LYS A 239 -36.32 -2.68 6.52
CA LYS A 239 -37.70 -3.03 6.90
C LYS A 239 -38.48 -1.73 7.10
N ARG A 240 -39.61 -1.60 6.39
CA ARG A 240 -40.89 -0.98 6.80
C ARG A 240 -41.47 -0.03 5.73
N GLY A 241 -42.72 -0.29 5.37
CA GLY A 241 -43.66 0.79 4.99
C GLY A 241 -44.53 0.50 3.78
N ALA A 242 -45.78 0.11 4.04
CA ALA A 242 -47.00 0.37 3.23
C ALA A 242 -47.03 -0.21 1.79
N ARG A 243 -47.73 -1.30 1.46
CA ARG A 243 -49.20 -1.52 1.47
C ARG A 243 -50.06 -0.34 1.00
N GLY A 244 -50.67 -0.53 -0.18
CA GLY A 244 -51.90 0.12 -0.69
C GLY A 244 -51.66 1.52 -1.29
N ILE A 245 -52.23 1.92 -2.43
CA ILE A 245 -53.66 1.94 -2.80
C ILE A 245 -53.81 2.27 -4.32
N HIS A 246 -54.79 1.62 -5.00
CA HIS A 246 -55.61 1.96 -6.21
C HIS A 246 -55.00 2.66 -7.47
N ARG A 247 -55.37 2.35 -8.72
CA ARG A 247 -56.70 2.25 -9.41
C ARG A 247 -56.52 1.53 -10.78
N ARG A 248 -57.31 0.51 -11.16
CA ARG A 248 -58.43 0.49 -12.17
C ARG A 248 -58.14 1.25 -13.48
N SER A 249 -58.25 0.65 -14.68
CA SER A 249 -59.50 0.21 -15.38
C SER A 249 -59.17 -0.88 -16.45
N GLU A 250 -59.89 -2.02 -16.51
CA GLU A 250 -61.04 -2.37 -17.43
C GLU A 250 -60.61 -2.42 -18.92
N GLU A 251 -60.84 -3.47 -19.73
CA GLU A 251 -62.07 -4.22 -20.09
C GLU A 251 -61.71 -5.69 -20.51
N HIS A 252 -62.38 -6.78 -20.10
CA HIS A 252 -63.70 -7.33 -20.50
C HIS A 252 -63.77 -7.69 -22.01
N VAL A 253 -64.08 -8.88 -22.57
CA VAL A 253 -64.67 -10.21 -22.18
C VAL A 253 -64.89 -11.02 -23.51
N PRO A 254 -65.48 -12.26 -23.64
CA PRO A 254 -65.80 -13.37 -22.74
C PRO A 254 -65.17 -14.75 -23.13
N SER A 255 -65.31 -15.73 -22.22
CA SER A 255 -65.33 -17.18 -22.46
C SER A 255 -66.81 -17.67 -22.54
N PRO A 256 -67.15 -18.84 -23.13
CA PRO A 256 -67.17 -20.10 -22.36
C PRO A 256 -66.82 -21.31 -23.28
N ALA A 257 -66.73 -22.60 -22.95
CA ALA A 257 -67.26 -23.45 -21.89
C ALA A 257 -66.54 -24.82 -21.89
N CYS A 258 -66.89 -25.65 -20.89
CA CYS A 258 -66.92 -27.12 -20.91
C CYS A 258 -65.65 -27.97 -20.70
N ARG A 259 -65.49 -28.45 -19.46
CA ARG A 259 -65.15 -29.85 -19.09
C ARG A 259 -66.41 -30.75 -19.28
N PRO A 260 -66.38 -32.11 -19.25
CA PRO A 260 -65.47 -33.06 -18.54
C PRO A 260 -65.17 -34.37 -19.37
N PRO A 261 -65.03 -35.60 -18.80
CA PRO A 261 -64.01 -36.17 -17.91
C PRO A 261 -63.28 -37.42 -18.48
N ARG A 262 -62.23 -37.87 -17.74
CA ARG A 262 -61.69 -39.25 -17.53
C ARG A 262 -61.89 -40.35 -18.60
N GLY A 263 -60.79 -41.05 -18.94
CA GLY A 263 -60.81 -42.40 -19.54
C GLY A 263 -59.42 -43.05 -19.58
N ILE A 264 -59.33 -44.29 -19.10
CA ILE A 264 -58.17 -45.19 -18.96
C ILE A 264 -58.04 -46.11 -20.19
N GLY A 265 -56.81 -46.56 -20.51
CA GLY A 265 -56.51 -47.73 -21.36
C GLY A 265 -55.44 -47.39 -22.41
N ARG A 266 -54.35 -48.13 -22.61
CA ARG A 266 -53.93 -49.49 -22.23
C ARG A 266 -52.41 -49.50 -22.17
#